data_AF-A0A8D6PWJ8-F1
#
_entry.id   AF-A0A8D6PWJ8-F1
#
_cell.length_a   1.000
_cell.length_b   1.000
_cell.length_c   1.000
_cell.angle_alpha   90.00
_cell.angle_beta   90.00
_cell.angle_gamma   90.00
#
_symmetry.space_group_name_H-M   'P 1'
#
loop_
_entity.id
_entity.type
_entity.pdbx_description
1 polymer ?
#
loop_
_entity_poly.entity_id
_entity_poly.type
_entity_poly.pdbx_seq_one_letter_code
_entity_poly.pdbx_strand_id
1 'polypeptide(L)'
;MKIGVVVHGPEIVDSGYALKIINLLKKFGEVKAKLGGTMGRVAVIDNELEDIIDISEKLMPSQSLKKLSDSDILILMNYGKSKITGHTFGKIVVERANIDKPIIQIERPGEKDGTIIIWNDNGSKIVKDIANYLSKELNLRIERCISNGLEIWENEKRVYRKVHGVDVGESILVNGVVIGKANSNEVILVSENGKIVDIIGGELKKEGINKLKNIDLKKAVIKTGILRRHPTKPKIVNKDINEGYVIFVNHSGEDVLEMIKDKDVICAITIGDDTTTVCGDILSRFGIKILGITDGDRDEILKNPTILNGSVIFLIKNMRDDDAGRILKDNIDLNKKYSYGEILNTVESIFKNNNVKYEKYCHLKLFNFS
;
A
#
# COMPACT_ATOMS: atom_id res chain seq x y z
N MET A 1 -4.72 -23.05 -22.55
CA MET A 1 -3.59 -22.21 -22.12
C MET A 1 -3.87 -21.71 -20.72
N LYS A 2 -2.86 -21.68 -19.86
CA LYS A 2 -2.89 -21.08 -18.51
C LYS A 2 -2.31 -19.67 -18.56
N ILE A 3 -3.05 -18.70 -18.05
CA ILE A 3 -2.68 -17.28 -18.04
C ILE A 3 -2.57 -16.83 -16.59
N GLY A 4 -1.36 -16.43 -16.19
CA GLY A 4 -1.13 -15.85 -14.88
C GLY A 4 -1.27 -14.33 -14.94
N VAL A 5 -2.13 -13.75 -14.11
CA VAL A 5 -2.37 -12.30 -14.06
C VAL A 5 -1.88 -11.75 -12.72
N VAL A 6 -0.99 -10.76 -12.78
CA VAL A 6 -0.61 -9.95 -11.63
C VAL A 6 -1.29 -8.59 -11.75
N VAL A 7 -2.13 -8.28 -10.78
CA VAL A 7 -2.78 -6.96 -10.64
C VAL A 7 -2.00 -6.13 -9.65
N HIS A 8 -1.60 -4.90 -10.01
CA HIS A 8 -0.89 -4.00 -9.11
C HIS A 8 -1.57 -2.64 -8.98
N GLY A 9 -1.67 -2.19 -7.72
CA GLY A 9 -2.23 -0.90 -7.35
C GLY A 9 -3.76 -0.91 -7.26
N PRO A 10 -4.36 0.01 -6.49
CA PRO A 10 -5.81 0.09 -6.38
C PRO A 10 -6.49 0.65 -7.64
N GLU A 11 -5.85 1.58 -8.34
CA GLU A 11 -6.47 2.34 -9.43
C GLU A 11 -6.89 1.45 -10.62
N ILE A 12 -6.12 0.41 -10.96
CA ILE A 12 -6.49 -0.53 -12.03
C ILE A 12 -7.75 -1.34 -11.66
N VAL A 13 -8.00 -1.53 -10.37
CA VAL A 13 -9.18 -2.22 -9.84
C VAL A 13 -10.36 -1.26 -9.79
N ASP A 14 -10.18 -0.10 -9.14
CA ASP A 14 -11.22 0.92 -8.95
C ASP A 14 -11.77 1.49 -10.27
N SER A 15 -10.93 1.57 -11.31
CA SER A 15 -11.34 1.99 -12.66
C SER A 15 -12.11 0.92 -13.44
N GLY A 16 -12.25 -0.30 -12.91
CA GLY A 16 -12.90 -1.44 -13.56
C GLY A 16 -12.07 -2.13 -14.64
N TYR A 17 -10.88 -1.63 -14.97
CA TYR A 17 -10.05 -2.20 -16.03
C TYR A 17 -9.50 -3.58 -15.67
N ALA A 18 -9.17 -3.86 -14.40
CA ALA A 18 -8.71 -5.18 -13.98
C ALA A 18 -9.72 -6.28 -14.39
N LEU A 19 -10.99 -6.10 -14.04
CA LEU A 19 -12.06 -7.04 -14.39
C LEU A 19 -12.27 -7.12 -15.92
N LYS A 20 -12.30 -5.97 -16.60
CA LYS A 20 -12.44 -5.92 -18.07
C LYS A 20 -11.35 -6.74 -18.75
N ILE A 21 -10.10 -6.55 -18.36
CA ILE A 21 -8.96 -7.23 -18.99
C ILE A 21 -8.96 -8.72 -18.66
N ILE A 22 -9.23 -9.12 -17.41
CA ILE A 22 -9.36 -10.53 -17.03
C ILE A 22 -10.42 -11.23 -17.89
N ASN A 23 -11.57 -10.58 -18.14
CA ASN A 23 -12.61 -11.14 -18.99
C ASN A 23 -12.20 -11.24 -20.48
N LEU A 24 -11.41 -10.30 -20.99
CA LEU A 24 -10.82 -10.40 -22.33
C LEU A 24 -9.85 -11.59 -22.43
N LEU A 25 -9.03 -11.81 -21.41
CA LEU A 25 -8.04 -12.89 -21.38
C LEU A 25 -8.67 -14.29 -21.31
N LYS A 26 -9.84 -14.43 -20.66
CA LYS A 26 -10.60 -15.70 -20.60
C LYS A 26 -10.93 -16.28 -21.99
N LYS A 27 -10.95 -15.46 -23.05
CA LYS A 27 -11.13 -15.92 -24.43
C LYS A 27 -9.98 -16.80 -24.94
N PHE A 28 -8.80 -16.72 -24.30
CA PHE A 28 -7.60 -17.44 -24.70
C PHE A 28 -7.26 -18.62 -23.78
N GLY A 29 -7.87 -18.70 -22.59
CA GLY A 29 -7.58 -19.79 -21.66
C GLY A 29 -8.04 -19.56 -20.23
N GLU A 30 -7.56 -20.41 -19.33
CA GLU A 30 -7.80 -20.33 -17.89
C GLU A 30 -6.97 -19.20 -17.29
N VAL A 31 -7.62 -18.30 -16.54
CA VAL A 31 -6.98 -17.13 -15.93
C VAL A 31 -6.88 -17.32 -14.43
N LYS A 32 -5.66 -17.20 -13.88
CA LYS A 32 -5.40 -17.13 -12.44
C LYS A 32 -4.84 -15.75 -12.11
N ALA A 33 -5.60 -14.97 -11.35
CA ALA A 33 -5.18 -13.62 -10.97
C ALA A 33 -4.77 -13.54 -9.49
N LYS A 34 -3.66 -12.85 -9.22
CA LYS A 34 -3.20 -12.48 -7.87
C LYS A 34 -2.91 -10.99 -7.83
N LEU A 35 -3.14 -10.37 -6.67
CA LEU A 35 -2.85 -8.96 -6.48
C LEU A 35 -1.54 -8.73 -5.69
N GLY A 36 -0.76 -7.72 -6.11
CA GLY A 36 0.39 -7.22 -5.37
C GLY A 36 0.10 -5.89 -4.67
N GLY A 37 0.32 -5.85 -3.35
CA GLY A 37 0.25 -4.63 -2.52
C GLY A 37 -1.05 -4.43 -1.72
N THR A 38 -0.93 -3.86 -0.51
CA THR A 38 -2.04 -3.78 0.45
C THR A 38 -3.23 -2.96 -0.03
N MET A 39 -3.04 -1.75 -0.56
CA MET A 39 -4.16 -0.90 -1.01
C MET A 39 -4.91 -1.50 -2.20
N GLY A 40 -4.26 -2.28 -3.06
CA GLY A 40 -4.97 -2.99 -4.12
C GLY A 40 -5.89 -4.08 -3.57
N ARG A 41 -5.55 -4.70 -2.43
CA ARG A 41 -6.42 -5.71 -1.78
C ARG A 41 -7.68 -5.05 -1.26
N VAL A 42 -7.55 -3.86 -0.69
CA VAL A 42 -8.67 -3.01 -0.26
C VAL A 42 -9.58 -2.68 -1.45
N ALA A 43 -9.00 -2.34 -2.60
CA ALA A 43 -9.77 -2.06 -3.81
C ALA A 43 -10.50 -3.30 -4.34
N VAL A 44 -9.89 -4.48 -4.27
CA VAL A 44 -10.56 -5.75 -4.62
C VAL A 44 -11.79 -5.99 -3.74
N ILE A 45 -11.67 -5.79 -2.43
CA ILE A 45 -12.78 -5.92 -1.47
C ILE A 45 -13.91 -4.93 -1.79
N ASP A 46 -13.58 -3.66 -1.98
CA ASP A 46 -14.59 -2.64 -2.28
C ASP A 46 -15.31 -2.90 -3.61
N ASN A 47 -14.70 -3.66 -4.53
CA ASN A 47 -15.26 -4.01 -5.83
C ASN A 47 -15.82 -5.45 -5.91
N GLU A 48 -15.87 -6.22 -4.81
CA GLU A 48 -16.36 -7.62 -4.80
C GLU A 48 -15.63 -8.53 -5.81
N LEU A 49 -14.31 -8.39 -5.90
CA LEU A 49 -13.51 -9.16 -6.86
C LEU A 49 -12.69 -10.28 -6.21
N GLU A 50 -12.93 -10.63 -4.94
CA GLU A 50 -12.19 -11.65 -4.20
C GLU A 50 -12.26 -13.05 -4.86
N ASP A 51 -13.40 -13.38 -5.49
CA ASP A 51 -13.59 -14.65 -6.21
C ASP A 51 -12.83 -14.70 -7.56
N ILE A 52 -12.33 -13.54 -8.02
CA ILE A 52 -11.67 -13.38 -9.33
C ILE A 52 -10.19 -13.11 -9.16
N ILE A 53 -9.81 -12.33 -8.15
CA ILE A 53 -8.44 -11.88 -7.87
C ILE A 53 -8.07 -12.34 -6.47
N ASP A 54 -7.11 -13.26 -6.39
CA ASP A 54 -6.64 -13.78 -5.11
C ASP A 54 -5.83 -12.72 -4.34
N ILE A 55 -6.36 -12.37 -3.17
CA ILE A 55 -5.81 -11.42 -2.20
C ILE A 55 -5.45 -12.09 -0.86
N SER A 56 -5.36 -13.42 -0.81
CA SER A 56 -5.16 -14.19 0.42
C SER A 56 -3.75 -14.05 1.03
N GLU A 57 -2.78 -13.58 0.24
CA GLU A 57 -1.39 -13.45 0.62
C GLU A 57 -0.87 -12.02 0.40
N LYS A 58 -0.06 -11.51 1.34
CA LYS A 58 0.68 -10.27 1.13
C LYS A 58 1.90 -10.53 0.22
N LEU A 59 1.80 -10.15 -1.04
CA LEU A 59 2.86 -10.32 -2.04
C LEU A 59 3.25 -8.99 -2.68
N MET A 60 4.53 -8.86 -3.02
CA MET A 60 5.03 -7.88 -3.98
C MET A 60 4.72 -8.35 -5.40
N PRO A 61 4.53 -7.44 -6.38
CA PRO A 61 4.23 -7.83 -7.77
C PRO A 61 5.24 -8.81 -8.38
N SER A 62 6.53 -8.65 -8.09
CA SER A 62 7.58 -9.58 -8.56
C SER A 62 7.48 -10.96 -7.93
N GLN A 63 7.01 -11.06 -6.69
CA GLN A 63 6.73 -12.35 -6.03
C GLN A 63 5.48 -13.00 -6.62
N SER A 64 4.44 -12.21 -6.92
CA SER A 64 3.23 -12.69 -7.60
C SER A 64 3.55 -13.26 -8.99
N LEU A 65 4.44 -12.60 -9.76
CA LEU A 65 4.92 -13.13 -11.05
C LEU A 65 5.63 -14.48 -10.87
N LYS A 66 6.53 -14.60 -9.90
CA LYS A 66 7.22 -15.87 -9.59
C LYS A 66 6.24 -16.99 -9.25
N LYS A 67 5.23 -16.69 -8.44
CA LYS A 67 4.20 -17.68 -8.05
C LYS A 67 3.32 -18.16 -9.19
N LEU A 68 3.14 -17.34 -10.23
CA LEU A 68 2.33 -17.67 -11.40
C LEU A 68 3.17 -18.20 -12.57
N SER A 69 4.48 -18.42 -12.38
CA SER A 69 5.42 -18.78 -13.45
C SER A 69 5.19 -20.16 -14.09
N ASP A 70 4.35 -21.00 -13.46
CA ASP A 70 3.84 -22.25 -14.03
C ASP A 70 2.82 -22.04 -15.17
N SER A 71 2.37 -20.80 -15.36
CA SER A 71 1.50 -20.40 -16.47
C SER A 71 2.25 -20.36 -17.81
N ASP A 72 1.50 -20.47 -18.92
CA ASP A 72 2.07 -20.40 -20.28
C ASP A 72 2.51 -18.98 -20.62
N ILE A 73 1.73 -17.99 -20.16
CA ILE A 73 1.96 -16.55 -20.35
C ILE A 73 1.60 -15.79 -19.08
N LEU A 74 2.30 -14.68 -18.84
CA LEU A 74 2.05 -13.80 -17.72
C LEU A 74 1.56 -12.42 -18.18
N ILE A 75 0.65 -11.84 -17.41
CA ILE A 75 0.13 -10.49 -17.60
C ILE A 75 0.45 -9.67 -16.36
N LEU A 76 1.04 -8.49 -16.54
CA LEU A 76 1.29 -7.53 -15.46
C LEU A 76 0.41 -6.29 -15.68
N MET A 77 -0.63 -6.13 -14.89
CA MET A 77 -1.53 -4.98 -14.97
C MET A 77 -1.11 -3.92 -13.95
N ASN A 78 -0.95 -2.69 -14.41
CA ASN A 78 -0.62 -1.56 -13.54
C ASN A 78 -1.29 -0.27 -14.03
N TYR A 79 -1.48 0.67 -13.11
CA TYR A 79 -1.98 2.00 -13.41
C TYR A 79 -1.13 3.03 -12.68
N GLY A 80 0.02 3.35 -13.27
CA GLY A 80 0.94 4.36 -12.76
C GLY A 80 0.35 5.78 -12.74
N LYS A 81 1.15 6.75 -12.29
CA LYS A 81 0.80 8.18 -12.37
C LYS A 81 0.97 8.72 -13.78
N SER A 82 1.92 8.16 -14.51
CA SER A 82 2.36 8.57 -15.84
C SER A 82 2.87 7.35 -16.61
N LYS A 83 2.99 7.44 -17.94
CA LYS A 83 3.69 6.42 -18.73
C LYS A 83 5.08 6.08 -18.16
N ILE A 84 5.89 7.09 -17.84
CA ILE A 84 7.28 6.87 -17.38
C ILE A 84 7.33 6.07 -16.07
N THR A 85 6.48 6.40 -15.09
CA THR A 85 6.41 5.65 -13.82
C THR A 85 5.97 4.21 -14.02
N GLY A 86 5.00 4.00 -14.92
CA GLY A 86 4.53 2.68 -15.31
C GLY A 86 5.61 1.80 -15.96
N HIS A 87 6.36 2.37 -16.90
CA HIS A 87 7.47 1.68 -17.56
C HIS A 87 8.59 1.36 -16.57
N THR A 88 8.95 2.30 -15.67
CA THR A 88 9.91 2.07 -14.59
C THR A 88 9.46 0.95 -13.65
N PHE A 89 8.19 0.98 -13.22
CA PHE A 89 7.61 -0.07 -12.39
C PHE A 89 7.73 -1.45 -13.05
N GLY A 90 7.30 -1.56 -14.30
CA GLY A 90 7.36 -2.80 -15.08
C GLY A 90 8.77 -3.37 -15.16
N LYS A 91 9.74 -2.52 -15.55
CA LYS A 91 11.15 -2.89 -15.65
C LYS A 91 11.68 -3.45 -14.33
N ILE A 92 11.46 -2.73 -13.22
CA ILE A 92 11.89 -3.15 -11.87
C ILE A 92 11.25 -4.48 -11.46
N VAL A 93 9.94 -4.64 -11.71
CA VAL A 93 9.20 -5.83 -11.31
C VAL A 93 9.65 -7.05 -12.08
N VAL A 94 9.82 -6.93 -13.41
CA VAL A 94 10.27 -8.01 -14.28
C VAL A 94 11.70 -8.44 -13.94
N GLU A 95 12.62 -7.50 -13.76
CA GLU A 95 14.01 -7.80 -13.38
C GLU A 95 14.10 -8.49 -12.02
N ARG A 96 13.32 -8.03 -11.02
CA ARG A 96 13.27 -8.67 -9.71
C ARG A 96 12.58 -10.04 -9.73
N ALA A 97 11.61 -10.22 -10.65
CA ALA A 97 10.98 -11.51 -10.86
C ALA A 97 11.98 -12.51 -11.45
N ASN A 98 12.88 -12.06 -12.35
CA ASN A 98 13.94 -12.88 -12.96
C ASN A 98 13.42 -14.23 -13.46
N ILE A 99 12.40 -14.19 -14.31
CA ILE A 99 11.71 -15.35 -14.85
C ILE A 99 11.89 -15.39 -16.37
N ASP A 100 12.14 -16.58 -16.91
CA ASP A 100 12.28 -16.82 -18.34
C ASP A 100 10.93 -17.14 -18.99
N LYS A 101 9.99 -16.19 -18.86
CA LYS A 101 8.64 -16.27 -19.43
C LYS A 101 8.28 -14.93 -20.09
N PRO A 102 7.58 -14.93 -21.23
CA PRO A 102 7.01 -13.73 -21.79
C PRO A 102 6.00 -13.09 -20.84
N ILE A 103 6.11 -11.78 -20.64
CA ILE A 103 5.19 -11.02 -19.79
C ILE A 103 4.60 -9.87 -20.62
N ILE A 104 3.28 -9.80 -20.71
CA ILE A 104 2.60 -8.65 -21.29
C ILE A 104 2.23 -7.70 -20.15
N GLN A 105 2.89 -6.55 -20.09
CA GLN A 105 2.46 -5.47 -19.21
C GLN A 105 1.37 -4.64 -19.90
N ILE A 106 0.33 -4.31 -19.16
CA ILE A 106 -0.73 -3.40 -19.56
C ILE A 106 -0.68 -2.22 -18.59
N GLU A 107 -0.34 -1.04 -19.12
CA GLU A 107 -0.06 0.15 -18.33
C GLU A 107 -1.11 1.24 -18.56
N ARG A 108 -1.74 1.69 -17.47
CA ARG A 108 -2.71 2.80 -17.41
C ARG A 108 -3.75 2.77 -18.54
N PRO A 109 -4.49 1.65 -18.69
CA PRO A 109 -5.53 1.57 -19.72
C PRO A 109 -6.57 2.68 -19.55
N GLY A 110 -7.05 3.23 -20.67
CA GLY A 110 -7.99 4.35 -20.68
C GLY A 110 -7.34 5.74 -20.75
N GLU A 111 -6.04 5.84 -20.46
CA GLU A 111 -5.29 7.09 -20.55
C GLU A 111 -4.73 7.30 -21.96
N LYS A 112 -4.56 8.57 -22.35
CA LYS A 112 -4.00 8.93 -23.67
C LYS A 112 -2.59 8.38 -23.88
N ASP A 113 -1.82 8.24 -22.80
CA ASP A 113 -0.46 7.73 -22.78
C ASP A 113 -0.38 6.27 -22.28
N GLY A 114 -1.50 5.56 -22.20
CA GLY A 114 -1.54 4.13 -21.84
C GLY A 114 -0.91 3.23 -22.91
N THR A 115 -0.27 2.15 -22.48
CA THR A 115 0.59 1.31 -23.34
C THR A 115 0.52 -0.17 -22.99
N ILE A 116 0.96 -0.98 -23.94
CA ILE A 116 1.30 -2.39 -23.75
C ILE A 116 2.80 -2.57 -23.98
N ILE A 117 3.47 -3.29 -23.09
CA ILE A 117 4.88 -3.63 -23.20
C ILE A 117 5.01 -5.16 -23.16
N ILE A 118 5.77 -5.72 -24.09
CA ILE A 118 6.09 -7.15 -24.09
C ILE A 118 7.51 -7.31 -23.55
N TRP A 119 7.63 -7.97 -22.40
CA TRP A 119 8.89 -8.30 -21.76
C TRP A 119 9.29 -9.73 -22.09
N ASN A 120 10.61 -9.98 -22.13
CA ASN A 120 11.17 -11.30 -22.45
C ASN A 120 10.56 -11.90 -23.72
N ASP A 121 10.39 -11.06 -24.76
CA ASP A 121 9.82 -11.50 -26.04
C ASP A 121 10.74 -12.55 -26.67
N ASN A 122 10.24 -13.78 -26.74
CA ASN A 122 10.91 -14.91 -27.37
C ASN A 122 10.41 -15.16 -28.81
N GLY A 123 9.68 -14.21 -29.39
CA GLY A 123 9.12 -14.31 -30.74
C GLY A 123 7.81 -15.09 -30.83
N SER A 124 7.26 -15.55 -29.70
CA SER A 124 6.04 -16.36 -29.65
C SER A 124 4.84 -15.71 -30.35
N LYS A 125 4.28 -16.42 -31.33
CA LYS A 125 3.10 -15.96 -32.10
C LYS A 125 1.89 -15.72 -31.19
N ILE A 126 1.64 -16.62 -30.24
CA ILE A 126 0.49 -16.50 -29.32
C ILE A 126 0.60 -15.25 -28.42
N VAL A 127 1.81 -14.90 -27.97
CA VAL A 127 2.05 -13.68 -27.18
C VAL A 127 1.70 -12.44 -28.01
N LYS A 128 2.14 -12.40 -29.28
CA LYS A 128 1.84 -11.31 -30.20
C LYS A 128 0.35 -11.22 -30.53
N ASP A 129 -0.32 -12.35 -30.75
CA ASP A 129 -1.76 -12.39 -31.03
C ASP A 129 -2.58 -11.84 -29.84
N ILE A 130 -2.23 -12.23 -28.61
CA ILE A 130 -2.86 -11.71 -27.39
C ILE A 130 -2.58 -10.21 -27.23
N ALA A 131 -1.32 -9.77 -27.38
CA ALA A 131 -0.96 -8.37 -27.24
C ALA A 131 -1.68 -7.49 -28.28
N ASN A 132 -1.77 -7.94 -29.54
CA ASN A 132 -2.49 -7.25 -30.61
C ASN A 132 -4.01 -7.19 -30.34
N TYR A 133 -4.58 -8.29 -29.85
CA TYR A 133 -5.98 -8.32 -29.45
C TYR A 133 -6.26 -7.31 -28.32
N LEU A 134 -5.48 -7.35 -27.24
CA LEU A 134 -5.62 -6.42 -26.11
C LEU A 134 -5.40 -4.96 -26.55
N SER A 135 -4.42 -4.71 -27.41
CA SER A 135 -4.14 -3.39 -28.00
C SER A 135 -5.39 -2.83 -28.70
N LYS A 136 -6.07 -3.66 -29.51
CA LYS A 136 -7.30 -3.26 -30.20
C LYS A 136 -8.46 -3.02 -29.24
N GLU A 137 -8.72 -3.95 -28.32
CA GLU A 137 -9.89 -3.89 -27.42
C GLU A 137 -9.77 -2.79 -26.34
N LEU A 138 -8.54 -2.45 -25.96
CA LEU A 138 -8.25 -1.42 -24.96
C LEU A 138 -7.81 -0.09 -25.58
N ASN A 139 -7.67 -0.03 -26.92
CA ASN A 139 -7.13 1.12 -27.66
C ASN A 139 -5.75 1.57 -27.12
N LEU A 140 -4.83 0.61 -26.93
CA LEU A 140 -3.49 0.86 -26.40
C LEU A 140 -2.42 0.64 -27.46
N ARG A 141 -1.34 1.41 -27.37
CA ARG A 141 -0.18 1.23 -28.25
C ARG A 141 0.75 0.17 -27.67
N ILE A 142 1.21 -0.74 -28.52
CA ILE A 142 2.32 -1.63 -28.17
C ILE A 142 3.63 -0.89 -28.43
N GLU A 143 4.46 -0.74 -27.40
CA GLU A 143 5.76 -0.06 -27.52
C GLU A 143 6.82 -0.72 -26.65
N ARG A 144 8.08 -0.32 -26.87
CA ARG A 144 9.20 -0.77 -26.02
C ARG A 144 9.22 0.03 -24.73
N CYS A 145 9.78 -0.56 -23.67
CA CYS A 145 10.05 0.18 -22.44
C CYS A 145 10.99 1.38 -22.74
N ILE A 146 10.66 2.54 -22.18
CA ILE A 146 11.43 3.79 -22.32
C ILE A 146 12.26 4.08 -21.06
N SER A 147 12.07 3.29 -20.00
CA SER A 147 12.76 3.43 -18.73
C SER A 147 13.94 2.46 -18.63
N ASN A 148 15.02 2.94 -18.01
CA ASN A 148 16.17 2.14 -17.62
C ASN A 148 15.94 1.34 -16.31
N GLY A 149 14.76 1.49 -15.68
CA GLY A 149 14.43 0.78 -14.46
C GLY A 149 14.94 1.50 -13.22
N LEU A 150 15.58 0.76 -12.32
CA LEU A 150 16.04 1.27 -11.04
C LEU A 150 17.30 2.13 -11.21
N GLU A 151 17.19 3.45 -11.01
CA GLU A 151 18.34 4.35 -10.96
C GLU A 151 18.91 4.41 -9.53
N ILE A 152 19.98 3.65 -9.30
CA ILE A 152 20.68 3.55 -8.02
C ILE A 152 22.19 3.55 -8.23
N TRP A 153 22.93 4.31 -7.43
CA TRP A 153 24.39 4.35 -7.47
C TRP A 153 24.97 4.46 -6.07
N GLU A 154 26.25 4.14 -5.95
CA GLU A 154 27.01 4.23 -4.71
C GLU A 154 28.15 5.21 -4.91
N ASN A 155 28.38 6.05 -3.91
CA ASN A 155 29.56 6.90 -3.84
C ASN A 155 30.07 6.88 -2.39
N GLU A 156 31.33 6.47 -2.22
CA GLU A 156 31.95 6.24 -0.91
C GLU A 156 31.10 5.33 0.00
N LYS A 157 30.58 5.85 1.12
CA LYS A 157 29.73 5.12 2.09
C LYS A 157 28.24 5.31 1.84
N ARG A 158 27.86 6.02 0.78
CA ARG A 158 26.49 6.44 0.52
C ARG A 158 25.90 5.72 -0.67
N VAL A 159 24.63 5.34 -0.53
CA VAL A 159 23.79 4.80 -1.60
C VAL A 159 22.75 5.84 -1.96
N TYR A 160 22.59 6.09 -3.25
CA TYR A 160 21.68 7.09 -3.80
C TYR A 160 20.66 6.41 -4.67
N ARG A 161 19.38 6.74 -4.50
CA ARG A 161 18.30 6.19 -5.33
C ARG A 161 17.37 7.28 -5.80
N LYS A 162 17.21 7.40 -7.13
CA LYS A 162 16.22 8.31 -7.72
C LYS A 162 14.80 7.82 -7.42
N VAL A 163 13.91 8.76 -7.07
CA VAL A 163 12.48 8.52 -6.93
C VAL A 163 11.79 9.01 -8.20
N HIS A 164 11.03 8.13 -8.85
CA HIS A 164 10.42 8.43 -10.15
C HIS A 164 8.96 8.87 -10.01
N GLY A 165 8.60 9.92 -10.77
CA GLY A 165 7.23 10.46 -10.85
C GLY A 165 6.66 10.89 -9.51
N VAL A 166 7.51 11.57 -8.76
CA VAL A 166 7.13 12.34 -7.59
C VAL A 166 6.76 13.75 -8.03
N ASP A 167 5.67 14.28 -7.48
CA ASP A 167 5.25 15.66 -7.68
C ASP A 167 5.65 16.52 -6.47
N VAL A 168 5.90 17.81 -6.70
CA VAL A 168 6.16 18.78 -5.61
C VAL A 168 5.03 18.72 -4.58
N GLY A 169 5.42 18.62 -3.31
CA GLY A 169 4.52 18.55 -2.18
C GLY A 169 4.04 17.14 -1.82
N GLU A 170 4.43 16.10 -2.56
CA GLU A 170 4.06 14.74 -2.19
C GLU A 170 4.88 14.23 -0.99
N SER A 171 4.19 13.57 -0.05
CA SER A 171 4.82 12.78 1.00
C SER A 171 5.60 11.62 0.38
N ILE A 172 6.78 11.34 0.91
CA ILE A 172 7.67 10.26 0.45
C ILE A 172 7.62 9.14 1.49
N LEU A 173 7.10 7.99 1.08
CA LEU A 173 7.00 6.80 1.92
C LEU A 173 8.06 5.80 1.53
N VAL A 174 8.75 5.28 2.54
CA VAL A 174 9.74 4.22 2.38
C VAL A 174 9.38 3.07 3.30
N ASN A 175 9.16 1.89 2.73
CA ASN A 175 8.67 0.70 3.43
C ASN A 175 7.43 0.99 4.32
N GLY A 176 6.55 1.88 3.85
CA GLY A 176 5.31 2.25 4.53
C GLY A 176 5.44 3.33 5.61
N VAL A 177 6.63 3.89 5.84
CA VAL A 177 6.85 5.02 6.76
C VAL A 177 7.07 6.30 5.97
N VAL A 178 6.38 7.39 6.32
CA VAL A 178 6.63 8.71 5.73
C VAL A 178 7.95 9.24 6.28
N ILE A 179 8.90 9.55 5.40
CA ILE A 179 10.26 9.99 5.78
C ILE A 179 10.54 11.44 5.46
N GLY A 180 9.60 12.12 4.82
CA GLY A 180 9.82 13.44 4.26
C GLY A 180 8.84 13.80 3.16
N LYS A 181 9.10 14.94 2.53
CA LYS A 181 8.25 15.51 1.48
C LYS A 181 9.10 15.97 0.31
N ALA A 182 8.54 15.91 -0.89
CA ALA A 182 9.20 16.38 -2.10
C ALA A 182 9.09 17.89 -2.24
N ASN A 183 10.21 18.56 -2.49
CA ASN A 183 10.28 19.99 -2.80
C ASN A 183 10.56 20.22 -4.30
N SER A 184 10.77 19.14 -5.05
CA SER A 184 11.11 19.09 -6.46
C SER A 184 10.52 17.82 -7.09
N ASN A 185 10.37 17.82 -8.41
CA ASN A 185 10.03 16.61 -9.18
C ASN A 185 11.25 15.69 -9.39
N GLU A 186 12.45 16.20 -9.09
CA GLU A 186 13.71 15.44 -9.13
C GLU A 186 14.16 15.15 -7.70
N VAL A 187 13.82 13.97 -7.19
CA VAL A 187 14.12 13.55 -5.82
C VAL A 187 15.09 12.37 -5.80
N ILE A 188 16.10 12.46 -4.94
CA ILE A 188 17.06 11.38 -4.70
C ILE A 188 17.12 11.09 -3.20
N LEU A 189 16.85 9.84 -2.82
CA LEU A 189 17.07 9.36 -1.46
C LEU A 189 18.54 9.03 -1.27
N VAL A 190 19.12 9.49 -0.16
CA VAL A 190 20.50 9.19 0.22
C VAL A 190 20.49 8.39 1.50
N SER A 191 21.15 7.23 1.49
CA SER A 191 21.37 6.42 2.68
C SER A 191 22.85 6.21 2.96
N GLU A 192 23.20 6.14 4.24
CA GLU A 192 24.55 5.84 4.72
C GLU A 192 24.44 4.81 5.85
N ASN A 193 25.22 3.73 5.79
CA ASN A 193 25.17 2.63 6.76
C ASN A 193 23.73 2.12 7.03
N GLY A 194 22.91 2.07 5.97
CA GLY A 194 21.51 1.64 6.02
C GLY A 194 20.56 2.55 6.79
N LYS A 195 20.90 3.83 6.96
CA LYS A 195 19.98 4.87 7.42
C LYS A 195 19.79 5.92 6.34
N ILE A 196 18.57 6.41 6.16
CA ILE A 196 18.33 7.59 5.31
C ILE A 196 18.96 8.81 6.00
N VAL A 197 19.83 9.51 5.28
CA VAL A 197 20.57 10.68 5.79
C VAL A 197 20.21 11.97 5.06
N ASP A 198 19.62 11.88 3.86
CA ASP A 198 19.20 13.03 3.08
C ASP A 198 18.11 12.69 2.05
N ILE A 199 17.37 13.71 1.64
CA ILE A 199 16.46 13.69 0.48
C ILE A 199 16.83 14.90 -0.39
N ILE A 200 17.66 14.67 -1.41
CA ILE A 200 17.99 15.73 -2.37
C ILE A 200 16.72 16.03 -3.17
N GLY A 201 16.37 17.31 -3.28
CA GLY A 201 15.12 17.74 -3.90
C GLY A 201 13.89 17.59 -2.98
N GLY A 202 14.09 17.35 -1.68
CA GLY A 202 13.03 17.26 -0.69
C GLY A 202 13.47 17.69 0.70
N GLU A 203 12.65 17.37 1.69
CA GLU A 203 12.90 17.63 3.10
C GLU A 203 12.72 16.35 3.92
N LEU A 204 13.60 16.14 4.89
CA LEU A 204 13.52 15.00 5.82
C LEU A 204 12.54 15.28 6.96
N LYS A 205 11.65 14.32 7.24
CA LYS A 205 10.85 14.27 8.46
C LYS A 205 11.57 13.43 9.51
N LYS A 206 12.18 14.10 10.51
CA LYS A 206 13.02 13.46 11.55
C LYS A 206 12.33 12.28 12.24
N GLU A 207 11.06 12.43 12.56
CA GLU A 207 10.25 11.38 13.21
C GLU A 207 10.16 10.13 12.33
N GLY A 208 9.89 10.30 11.04
CA GLY A 208 9.89 9.21 10.06
C GLY A 208 11.22 8.45 9.98
N ILE A 209 12.34 9.18 10.02
CA ILE A 209 13.68 8.59 10.01
C ILE A 209 13.94 7.76 11.27
N ASN A 210 13.46 8.21 12.43
CA ASN A 210 13.57 7.46 13.68
C ASN A 210 12.69 6.19 13.69
N LYS A 211 11.55 6.24 13.01
CA LYS A 211 10.62 5.11 12.85
C LYS A 211 11.13 4.06 11.85
N LEU A 212 11.97 4.46 10.89
CA LEU A 212 12.60 3.54 9.95
C LEU A 212 13.68 2.65 10.60
N LYS A 213 13.56 1.35 10.36
CA LYS A 213 14.64 0.38 10.64
C LYS A 213 15.74 0.47 9.59
N ASN A 214 16.81 -0.29 9.79
CA ASN A 214 17.91 -0.42 8.83
C ASN A 214 17.38 -0.73 7.43
N ILE A 215 17.83 0.02 6.43
CA ILE A 215 17.27 -0.01 5.08
C ILE A 215 18.32 -0.30 4.00
N ASP A 216 17.89 -1.12 3.04
CA ASP A 216 18.60 -1.29 1.78
C ASP A 216 17.83 -0.57 0.67
N LEU A 217 18.35 0.57 0.21
CA LEU A 217 17.71 1.34 -0.86
C LEU A 217 17.55 0.56 -2.16
N LYS A 218 18.35 -0.49 -2.43
CA LYS A 218 18.18 -1.34 -3.62
C LYS A 218 16.90 -2.16 -3.56
N LYS A 219 16.43 -2.49 -2.35
CA LYS A 219 15.25 -3.34 -2.11
C LYS A 219 14.03 -2.57 -1.62
N ALA A 220 14.23 -1.39 -1.04
CA ALA A 220 13.18 -0.57 -0.46
C ALA A 220 11.98 -0.38 -1.39
N VAL A 221 10.79 -0.42 -0.82
CA VAL A 221 9.55 -0.02 -1.50
C VAL A 221 9.38 1.48 -1.27
N ILE A 222 9.36 2.25 -2.36
CA ILE A 222 9.19 3.70 -2.31
C ILE A 222 7.85 4.02 -2.95
N LYS A 223 7.03 4.80 -2.26
CA LYS A 223 5.76 5.33 -2.75
C LYS A 223 5.75 6.84 -2.51
N THR A 224 5.03 7.58 -3.34
CA THR A 224 4.86 9.03 -3.14
C THR A 224 3.41 9.42 -3.27
N GLY A 225 3.01 10.45 -2.52
CA GLY A 225 1.68 11.03 -2.55
C GLY A 225 0.58 10.10 -2.03
N ILE A 226 -0.63 10.29 -2.55
CA ILE A 226 -1.83 9.59 -2.08
C ILE A 226 -1.80 8.12 -2.50
N LEU A 227 -1.98 7.21 -1.54
CA LEU A 227 -1.88 5.75 -1.76
C LEU A 227 -3.03 5.16 -2.59
N ARG A 228 -4.17 5.85 -2.64
CA ARG A 228 -5.37 5.49 -3.42
C ARG A 228 -6.14 6.76 -3.81
N ARG A 229 -6.10 7.13 -5.09
CA ARG A 229 -6.55 8.45 -5.58
C ARG A 229 -8.07 8.52 -5.79
N HIS A 230 -8.63 7.49 -6.43
CA HIS A 230 -10.04 7.43 -6.80
C HIS A 230 -10.71 6.17 -6.24
N PRO A 231 -10.85 6.06 -4.91
CA PRO A 231 -11.50 4.90 -4.31
C PRO A 231 -12.98 4.81 -4.74
N THR A 232 -13.44 3.59 -5.02
CA THR A 232 -14.88 3.29 -5.05
C THR A 232 -15.46 3.38 -3.64
N LYS A 233 -16.79 3.26 -3.52
CA LYS A 233 -17.47 3.35 -2.23
C LYS A 233 -16.98 2.22 -1.30
N PRO A 234 -16.47 2.55 -0.10
CA PRO A 234 -16.02 1.54 0.87
C PRO A 234 -17.12 0.54 1.23
N LYS A 235 -16.79 -0.75 1.21
CA LYS A 235 -17.69 -1.82 1.68
C LYS A 235 -17.45 -2.11 3.14
N ILE A 236 -18.20 -1.42 3.98
CA ILE A 236 -18.16 -1.57 5.42
C ILE A 236 -19.01 -2.78 5.81
N VAL A 237 -18.42 -3.71 6.56
CA VAL A 237 -19.13 -4.83 7.18
C VAL A 237 -19.35 -4.49 8.65
N ASN A 238 -20.53 -4.79 9.18
CA ASN A 238 -20.75 -4.78 10.62
C ASN A 238 -20.35 -6.13 11.18
N LYS A 239 -19.51 -6.11 12.22
CA LYS A 239 -19.09 -7.32 12.92
C LYS A 239 -19.74 -7.34 14.30
N ASP A 240 -20.64 -8.30 14.50
CA ASP A 240 -21.28 -8.53 15.80
C ASP A 240 -20.47 -9.57 16.60
N ILE A 241 -19.43 -9.09 17.27
CA ILE A 241 -18.70 -9.87 18.27
C ILE A 241 -18.72 -9.14 19.63
N ASN A 242 -18.99 -9.88 20.70
CA ASN A 242 -19.05 -9.33 22.05
C ASN A 242 -17.66 -9.19 22.68
N GLU A 243 -16.76 -10.13 22.37
CA GLU A 243 -15.38 -10.19 22.84
C GLU A 243 -14.44 -10.60 21.71
N GLY A 244 -13.19 -10.16 21.77
CA GLY A 244 -12.18 -10.53 20.80
C GLY A 244 -10.79 -10.05 21.17
N TYR A 245 -9.81 -10.37 20.34
CA TYR A 245 -8.43 -9.96 20.50
C TYR A 245 -8.24 -8.48 20.14
N VAL A 246 -7.29 -7.85 20.81
CA VAL A 246 -6.82 -6.51 20.49
C VAL A 246 -5.51 -6.65 19.71
N ILE A 247 -5.44 -6.04 18.54
CA ILE A 247 -4.17 -5.96 17.81
C ILE A 247 -3.52 -4.60 18.07
N PHE A 248 -2.19 -4.58 18.10
CA PHE A 248 -1.41 -3.37 18.31
C PHE A 248 -0.61 -3.06 17.06
N VAL A 249 -0.93 -1.97 16.37
CA VAL A 249 -0.29 -1.56 15.11
C VAL A 249 0.53 -0.31 15.35
N ASN A 250 1.84 -0.42 15.12
CA ASN A 250 2.75 0.71 15.19
C ASN A 250 3.54 0.84 13.88
N HIS A 251 3.66 2.08 13.40
CA HIS A 251 4.47 2.52 12.25
C HIS A 251 4.05 2.10 10.84
N SER A 252 3.39 0.95 10.61
CA SER A 252 2.97 0.56 9.26
C SER A 252 1.61 -0.11 9.22
N GLY A 253 0.62 0.61 8.67
CA GLY A 253 -0.70 0.04 8.38
C GLY A 253 -0.70 -0.99 7.24
N GLU A 254 0.41 -1.14 6.49
CA GLU A 254 0.46 -2.06 5.34
C GLU A 254 0.40 -3.54 5.74
N ASP A 255 0.68 -3.88 6.99
CA ASP A 255 0.64 -5.24 7.54
C ASP A 255 -0.70 -5.61 8.19
N VAL A 256 -1.63 -4.65 8.34
CA VAL A 256 -2.82 -4.82 9.18
C VAL A 256 -3.71 -5.98 8.74
N LEU A 257 -3.81 -6.25 7.43
CA LEU A 257 -4.57 -7.37 6.89
C LEU A 257 -4.03 -8.73 7.34
N GLU A 258 -2.72 -8.86 7.49
CA GLU A 258 -2.10 -10.10 7.97
C GLU A 258 -2.30 -10.25 9.48
N MET A 259 -2.37 -9.14 10.22
CA MET A 259 -2.57 -9.15 11.68
C MET A 259 -3.96 -9.60 12.10
N ILE A 260 -4.98 -9.30 11.29
CA ILE A 260 -6.38 -9.68 11.55
C ILE A 260 -6.77 -11.04 10.95
N LYS A 261 -5.93 -11.59 10.07
CA LYS A 261 -6.23 -12.84 9.37
C LYS A 261 -6.46 -13.98 10.37
N ASP A 262 -7.55 -14.71 10.17
CA ASP A 262 -7.96 -15.87 10.98
C ASP A 262 -8.09 -15.58 12.48
N LYS A 263 -8.40 -14.32 12.86
CA LYS A 263 -8.57 -13.89 14.26
C LYS A 263 -9.86 -13.12 14.48
N ASP A 264 -10.51 -13.40 15.59
CA ASP A 264 -11.61 -12.58 16.11
C ASP A 264 -11.06 -11.32 16.77
N VAL A 265 -10.69 -10.34 15.95
CA VAL A 265 -10.23 -9.03 16.41
C VAL A 265 -11.44 -8.15 16.72
N ILE A 266 -11.50 -7.60 17.94
CA ILE A 266 -12.53 -6.64 18.38
C ILE A 266 -12.11 -5.20 18.11
N CYS A 267 -10.81 -4.92 18.19
CA CYS A 267 -10.27 -3.58 18.13
C CYS A 267 -8.80 -3.58 17.71
N ALA A 268 -8.36 -2.54 17.01
CA ALA A 268 -6.95 -2.24 16.84
C ALA A 268 -6.54 -1.01 17.65
N ILE A 269 -5.49 -1.10 18.44
CA ILE A 269 -4.80 0.08 18.98
C ILE A 269 -3.76 0.50 17.94
N THR A 270 -3.86 1.71 17.43
CA THR A 270 -2.99 2.21 16.35
C THR A 270 -2.17 3.40 16.85
N ILE A 271 -0.86 3.39 16.60
CA ILE A 271 0.04 4.46 17.06
C ILE A 271 0.52 5.27 15.85
N GLY A 272 0.26 6.58 15.92
CA GLY A 272 0.58 7.60 14.93
C GLY A 272 -0.53 7.93 13.97
N ASP A 273 -0.52 9.17 13.51
CA ASP A 273 -1.59 9.80 12.72
C ASP A 273 -1.86 9.06 11.40
N ASP A 274 -0.81 8.77 10.63
CA ASP A 274 -0.93 8.05 9.36
C ASP A 274 -1.28 6.57 9.56
N THR A 275 -0.66 5.92 10.55
CA THR A 275 -0.97 4.52 10.88
C THR A 275 -2.44 4.39 11.29
N THR A 276 -2.93 5.30 12.13
CA THR A 276 -4.33 5.37 12.57
C THR A 276 -5.26 5.60 11.38
N THR A 277 -4.88 6.50 10.48
CA THR A 277 -5.67 6.81 9.28
C THR A 277 -5.76 5.61 8.32
N VAL A 278 -4.62 4.98 8.00
CA VAL A 278 -4.54 3.83 7.08
C VAL A 278 -5.21 2.60 7.69
N CYS A 279 -4.94 2.30 8.96
CA CYS A 279 -5.56 1.17 9.63
C CYS A 279 -7.06 1.39 9.78
N GLY A 280 -7.50 2.58 10.16
CA GLY A 280 -8.91 2.93 10.26
C GLY A 280 -9.65 2.70 8.94
N ASP A 281 -9.08 3.19 7.85
CA ASP A 281 -9.62 2.97 6.50
C ASP A 281 -9.74 1.46 6.20
N ILE A 282 -8.65 0.72 6.28
CA ILE A 282 -8.64 -0.71 5.94
C ILE A 282 -9.60 -1.51 6.85
N LEU A 283 -9.49 -1.33 8.17
CA LEU A 283 -10.20 -2.12 9.18
C LEU A 283 -11.71 -1.88 9.20
N SER A 284 -12.18 -0.73 8.70
CA SER A 284 -13.61 -0.46 8.56
C SER A 284 -14.33 -1.50 7.69
N ARG A 285 -13.65 -2.07 6.68
CA ARG A 285 -14.19 -3.15 5.83
C ARG A 285 -14.38 -4.49 6.56
N PHE A 286 -13.78 -4.63 7.73
CA PHE A 286 -13.85 -5.84 8.55
C PHE A 286 -14.70 -5.63 9.82
N GLY A 287 -15.35 -4.46 9.95
CA GLY A 287 -16.13 -4.13 11.15
C GLY A 287 -15.26 -3.97 12.40
N ILE A 288 -13.96 -3.72 12.24
CA ILE A 288 -13.02 -3.57 13.36
C ILE A 288 -12.86 -2.09 13.69
N LYS A 289 -13.16 -1.75 14.94
CA LYS A 289 -12.96 -0.38 15.48
C LYS A 289 -11.48 -0.14 15.76
N ILE A 290 -11.10 1.13 15.81
CA ILE A 290 -9.75 1.52 16.24
C ILE A 290 -9.78 2.38 17.51
N LEU A 291 -8.74 2.24 18.32
CA LEU A 291 -8.32 3.20 19.33
C LEU A 291 -7.02 3.84 18.81
N GLY A 292 -7.15 4.97 18.13
CA GLY A 292 -6.02 5.70 17.55
C GLY A 292 -5.32 6.55 18.58
N ILE A 293 -3.99 6.46 18.67
CA ILE A 293 -3.15 7.29 19.52
C ILE A 293 -2.33 8.18 18.60
N THR A 294 -2.57 9.48 18.63
CA THR A 294 -2.05 10.46 17.67
C THR A 294 -1.48 11.67 18.40
N ASP A 295 -0.58 12.42 17.79
CA ASP A 295 -0.11 13.71 18.32
C ASP A 295 -0.36 14.88 17.36
N GLY A 296 -0.97 14.62 16.20
CA GLY A 296 -1.48 15.64 15.28
C GLY A 296 -0.56 15.95 14.09
N ASP A 297 0.43 15.09 13.80
CA ASP A 297 1.49 15.29 12.80
C ASP A 297 1.18 14.72 11.40
N ARG A 298 -0.10 14.63 11.02
CA ARG A 298 -0.60 13.89 9.85
C ARG A 298 0.02 14.32 8.49
N ASP A 299 0.41 13.35 7.65
CA ASP A 299 1.05 13.57 6.34
C ASP A 299 0.11 13.39 5.12
N GLU A 300 -1.22 13.36 5.35
CA GLU A 300 -2.29 13.32 4.33
C GLU A 300 -2.17 12.25 3.22
N ILE A 301 -1.67 11.06 3.54
CA ILE A 301 -1.41 9.98 2.57
C ILE A 301 -2.65 9.25 2.02
N LEU A 302 -3.85 9.57 2.53
CA LEU A 302 -5.14 9.05 2.10
C LEU A 302 -6.18 10.17 1.98
N LYS A 303 -6.95 10.14 0.90
CA LYS A 303 -8.07 11.06 0.66
C LYS A 303 -9.35 10.50 1.28
N ASN A 304 -9.97 11.26 2.18
CA ASN A 304 -11.24 10.91 2.84
C ASN A 304 -11.27 9.48 3.45
N PRO A 305 -10.35 9.16 4.37
CA PRO A 305 -10.28 7.84 4.99
C PRO A 305 -11.58 7.51 5.72
N THR A 306 -12.00 6.26 5.64
CA THR A 306 -13.22 5.78 6.31
C THR A 306 -12.90 5.18 7.66
N ILE A 307 -13.37 5.77 8.75
CA ILE A 307 -13.24 5.16 10.08
C ILE A 307 -14.58 4.64 10.54
N LEU A 308 -14.58 3.40 11.05
CA LEU A 308 -15.78 2.75 11.54
C LEU A 308 -16.38 3.51 12.74
N ASN A 309 -17.70 3.69 12.73
CA ASN A 309 -18.42 4.35 13.81
C ASN A 309 -18.15 3.68 15.17
N GLY A 310 -17.96 4.50 16.20
CA GLY A 310 -17.61 4.05 17.54
C GLY A 310 -16.12 3.85 17.78
N SER A 311 -15.27 3.94 16.76
CA SER A 311 -13.81 4.11 16.95
C SER A 311 -13.51 5.38 17.73
N VAL A 312 -12.40 5.39 18.46
CA VAL A 312 -11.96 6.52 19.28
C VAL A 312 -10.55 6.92 18.87
N ILE A 313 -10.29 8.23 18.79
CA ILE A 313 -8.95 8.78 18.59
C ILE A 313 -8.59 9.61 19.82
N PHE A 314 -7.44 9.31 20.40
CA PHE A 314 -6.79 9.98 21.51
C PHE A 314 -5.68 10.88 20.96
N LEU A 315 -5.95 12.19 20.92
CA LEU A 315 -4.96 13.19 20.56
C LEU A 315 -4.13 13.57 21.80
N ILE A 316 -2.92 13.05 21.87
CA ILE A 316 -1.99 13.24 22.99
C ILE A 316 -1.48 14.69 22.99
N LYS A 317 -1.43 15.31 24.17
CA LYS A 317 -1.13 16.74 24.33
C LYS A 317 0.18 17.04 25.04
N ASN A 318 0.75 16.07 25.74
CA ASN A 318 1.91 16.28 26.61
C ASN A 318 3.11 15.36 26.33
N MET A 319 3.03 14.52 25.30
CA MET A 319 4.11 13.66 24.81
C MET A 319 3.81 13.22 23.37
N ARG A 320 4.74 12.52 22.74
CA ARG A 320 4.55 11.97 21.39
C ARG A 320 3.67 10.73 21.40
N ASP A 321 3.04 10.45 20.27
CA ASP A 321 2.27 9.24 20.00
C ASP A 321 3.04 7.95 20.37
N ASP A 322 4.31 7.87 20.01
CA ASP A 322 5.20 6.72 20.22
C ASP A 322 5.44 6.44 21.70
N ASP A 323 5.61 7.50 22.50
CA ASP A 323 5.88 7.41 23.94
C ASP A 323 4.60 6.94 24.67
N ALA A 324 3.45 7.50 24.32
CA ALA A 324 2.15 7.04 24.83
C ALA A 324 1.83 5.60 24.38
N GLY A 325 2.15 5.26 23.14
CA GLY A 325 2.01 3.91 22.59
C GLY A 325 2.85 2.88 23.33
N ARG A 326 4.08 3.23 23.72
CA ARG A 326 4.93 2.36 24.54
C ARG A 326 4.33 2.08 25.91
N ILE A 327 3.80 3.11 26.57
CA ILE A 327 3.10 2.97 27.85
C ILE A 327 1.94 1.97 27.72
N LEU A 328 1.11 2.08 26.67
CA LEU A 328 0.02 1.12 26.45
C LEU A 328 0.53 -0.29 26.19
N LYS A 329 1.55 -0.43 25.34
CA LYS A 329 2.12 -1.74 24.99
C LYS A 329 2.68 -2.47 26.20
N ASP A 330 3.27 -1.75 27.15
CA ASP A 330 3.87 -2.33 28.35
C ASP A 330 2.82 -2.69 29.43
N ASN A 331 1.58 -2.18 29.31
CA ASN A 331 0.54 -2.32 30.33
C ASN A 331 -0.75 -3.05 29.87
N ILE A 332 -0.89 -3.38 28.58
CA ILE A 332 -2.04 -4.12 28.04
C ILE A 332 -1.63 -5.56 27.75
N ASP A 333 -2.42 -6.52 28.26
CA ASP A 333 -2.27 -7.93 27.91
C ASP A 333 -2.91 -8.25 26.56
N LEU A 334 -2.11 -8.25 25.50
CA LEU A 334 -2.57 -8.53 24.13
C LEU A 334 -2.97 -10.00 23.90
N ASN A 335 -2.73 -10.90 24.85
CA ASN A 335 -3.17 -12.31 24.76
C ASN A 335 -4.58 -12.51 25.32
N LYS A 336 -5.11 -11.51 26.04
CA LYS A 336 -6.46 -11.52 26.58
C LYS A 336 -7.48 -11.09 25.53
N LYS A 337 -8.68 -11.67 25.60
CA LYS A 337 -9.87 -11.19 24.88
C LYS A 337 -10.55 -10.09 25.69
N TYR A 338 -11.02 -9.06 24.99
CA TYR A 338 -11.69 -7.90 25.57
C TYR A 338 -13.03 -7.68 24.91
N SER A 339 -13.98 -7.12 25.64
CA SER A 339 -15.05 -6.35 25.01
C SER A 339 -14.53 -4.97 24.58
N TYR A 340 -15.20 -4.31 23.63
CA TYR A 340 -14.76 -2.98 23.19
C TYR A 340 -14.78 -1.93 24.32
N GLY A 341 -15.79 -1.96 25.19
CA GLY A 341 -15.87 -1.05 26.34
C GLY A 341 -14.77 -1.32 27.38
N GLU A 342 -14.44 -2.59 27.62
CA GLU A 342 -13.38 -2.98 28.54
C GLU A 342 -12.00 -2.49 28.08
N ILE A 343 -11.64 -2.69 26.81
CA ILE A 343 -10.34 -2.23 26.30
C ILE A 343 -10.27 -0.70 26.28
N LEU A 344 -11.35 -0.01 25.94
CA LEU A 344 -11.41 1.45 25.99
C LEU A 344 -11.15 1.98 27.40
N ASN A 345 -11.85 1.43 28.41
CA ASN A 345 -11.66 1.80 29.81
C ASN A 345 -10.25 1.47 30.30
N THR A 346 -9.67 0.37 29.81
CA THR A 346 -8.30 -0.04 30.13
C THR A 346 -7.29 0.99 29.61
N VAL A 347 -7.42 1.43 28.34
CA VAL A 347 -6.57 2.47 27.75
C VAL A 347 -6.67 3.78 28.54
N GLU A 348 -7.89 4.23 28.85
CA GLU A 348 -8.11 5.45 29.63
C GLU A 348 -7.51 5.37 31.04
N SER A 349 -7.64 4.22 31.70
CA SER A 349 -7.06 3.98 33.03
C SER A 349 -5.54 4.00 33.01
N ILE A 350 -4.92 3.36 32.01
CA ILE A 350 -3.46 3.36 31.84
C ILE A 350 -2.95 4.78 31.61
N PHE A 351 -3.59 5.53 30.71
CA PHE A 351 -3.24 6.93 30.45
C PHE A 351 -3.37 7.80 31.69
N LYS A 352 -4.46 7.67 32.44
CA LYS A 352 -4.65 8.40 33.70
C LYS A 352 -3.54 8.08 34.72
N ASN A 353 -3.24 6.79 34.92
CA ASN A 353 -2.22 6.35 35.89
C ASN A 353 -0.80 6.78 35.51
N ASN A 354 -0.55 7.04 34.22
CA ASN A 354 0.74 7.47 33.70
C ASN A 354 0.77 8.98 33.34
N ASN A 355 -0.21 9.77 33.79
CA ASN A 355 -0.31 11.21 33.55
C ASN A 355 -0.26 11.60 32.05
N VAL A 356 -0.79 10.74 31.17
CA VAL A 356 -0.94 11.04 29.74
C VAL A 356 -2.16 11.94 29.57
N LYS A 357 -1.95 13.15 29.04
CA LYS A 357 -3.02 14.12 28.74
C LYS A 357 -3.45 13.96 27.29
N TYR A 358 -4.75 13.87 27.06
CA TYR A 358 -5.31 13.67 25.73
C TYR A 358 -6.65 14.39 25.55
N GLU A 359 -6.99 14.65 24.29
CA GLU A 359 -8.36 14.92 23.84
C GLU A 359 -8.92 13.69 23.13
N LYS A 360 -10.21 13.41 23.35
CA LYS A 360 -10.89 12.21 22.85
C LYS A 360 -11.88 12.58 21.75
N TYR A 361 -11.77 11.93 20.59
CA TYR A 361 -12.66 12.13 19.46
C TYR A 361 -13.32 10.81 19.05
N CYS A 362 -14.63 10.85 18.80
CA CYS A 362 -15.39 9.66 18.34
C CYS A 362 -15.65 9.66 16.82
N HIS A 363 -15.23 10.72 16.12
CA HIS A 363 -15.34 10.86 14.66
C HIS A 363 -14.23 11.76 14.09
N LEU A 364 -13.64 11.34 12.96
CA LEU A 364 -12.62 12.10 12.22
C LEU A 364 -13.10 13.43 11.64
N LYS A 365 -14.41 13.70 11.52
CA LYS A 365 -14.90 14.99 11.01
C LYS A 365 -14.43 16.20 11.83
N LEU A 366 -13.90 15.96 13.04
CA LEU A 366 -13.31 16.98 13.91
C LEU A 366 -11.79 17.13 13.78
N PHE A 367 -11.12 16.29 12.96
CA PHE A 367 -9.66 16.34 12.74
C PHE A 367 -9.25 17.20 11.53
N ASN A 368 -10.19 17.88 10.89
CA ASN A 368 -9.85 18.94 9.94
C ASN A 368 -9.51 20.20 10.75
N PHE A 369 -8.29 20.25 11.29
CA PHE A 369 -7.72 21.52 11.72
C PHE A 369 -7.42 22.35 10.47
N SER A 370 -7.98 23.55 10.47
CA SER A 370 -7.86 24.62 9.47
C SER A 370 -6.42 25.02 9.18
#